data_AF-A0A1E4ELQ6-F1
#
_entry.id   AF-A0A1E4ELQ6-F1
#
_cell.length_a   1.000
_cell.length_b   1.000
_cell.length_c   1.000
_cell.angle_alpha   90.00
_cell.angle_beta   90.00
_cell.angle_gamma   90.00
#
_symmetry.space_group_name_H-M   'P 1'
#
loop_
_entity.id
_entity.type
_entity.pdbx_description
1 polymer ?
#
loop_
_entity_poly.entity_id
_entity_poly.type
_entity_poly.pdbx_seq_one_letter_code
_entity_poly.pdbx_strand_id
1 'polypeptide(L)'
;MRSLTEAIDTETATGRLMFNFLGTIAEYFLDLNRERTIEGLRAAAARGRKGGRPRKLADEDLAVARALLRDPTIPVAQIAGRLGVSRTTFYTYFPQARTRGLTQGADKPALPG
;
A
#
# COMPACT_ATOMS: atom_id res chain seq x y z
N MET A 1 25.20 -11.05 -30.13
CA MET A 1 25.08 -11.37 -28.67
C MET A 1 24.52 -12.77 -28.56
N ARG A 2 25.28 -13.72 -28.04
CA ARG A 2 24.92 -15.15 -28.03
C ARG A 2 24.43 -15.54 -26.64
N SER A 3 23.20 -16.04 -26.52
CA SER A 3 22.71 -16.63 -25.28
C SER A 3 23.28 -18.05 -25.12
N LEU A 4 23.71 -18.42 -23.92
CA LEU A 4 24.36 -19.72 -23.65
C LEU A 4 23.38 -20.84 -23.24
N THR A 5 22.09 -20.52 -23.03
CA THR A 5 21.06 -21.47 -22.57
C THR A 5 19.99 -21.80 -23.60
N GLU A 6 19.72 -20.92 -24.54
CA GLU A 6 18.86 -21.21 -25.70
C GLU A 6 19.70 -20.99 -26.96
N ALA A 7 19.79 -22.01 -27.81
CA ALA A 7 20.57 -21.99 -29.06
C ALA A 7 19.94 -21.09 -30.14
N ILE A 8 19.52 -19.87 -29.79
CA ILE A 8 18.96 -18.89 -30.71
C ILE A 8 20.07 -17.91 -31.10
N ASP A 9 20.61 -18.13 -32.29
CA ASP A 9 21.61 -17.26 -32.88
C ASP A 9 20.94 -16.11 -33.64
N THR A 10 20.78 -14.96 -32.98
CA THR A 10 20.13 -13.75 -33.53
C THR A 10 20.93 -13.07 -34.65
N GLU A 11 22.13 -13.57 -34.98
CA GLU A 11 22.90 -13.11 -36.12
C GLU A 11 22.43 -13.80 -37.42
N THR A 12 21.70 -14.92 -37.31
CA THR A 12 21.04 -15.61 -38.43
C THR A 12 19.63 -15.07 -38.70
N ALA A 13 19.17 -15.16 -39.95
CA ALA A 13 17.81 -14.76 -40.33
C ALA A 13 16.74 -15.55 -39.54
N THR A 14 16.96 -16.86 -39.35
CA THR A 14 16.07 -17.74 -38.58
C THR A 14 16.04 -17.36 -37.10
N GLY A 15 17.20 -17.05 -36.49
CA GLY A 15 17.25 -16.66 -35.08
C GLY A 15 16.60 -15.30 -34.81
N ARG A 16 16.70 -14.33 -35.74
CA ARG A 16 15.93 -13.08 -35.62
C ARG A 16 14.42 -13.30 -35.72
N LEU A 17 13.99 -14.18 -36.63
CA LEU A 17 12.57 -14.52 -36.77
C LEU A 17 12.03 -15.14 -35.46
N MET A 18 12.73 -16.15 -34.92
CA MET A 18 12.33 -16.80 -33.68
C MET A 18 12.36 -15.84 -32.49
N PHE A 19 13.38 -14.98 -32.39
CA PHE A 19 13.45 -13.96 -31.35
C PHE A 19 12.26 -13.00 -31.38
N ASN A 20 11.91 -12.48 -32.56
CA ASN A 20 10.75 -11.59 -32.71
C ASN A 20 9.45 -12.32 -32.40
N PHE A 21 9.29 -13.55 -32.88
CA PHE A 21 8.09 -14.35 -32.62
C PHE A 21 7.90 -14.66 -31.14
N LEU A 22 8.97 -15.03 -30.44
CA LEU A 22 8.95 -15.23 -28.99
C LEU A 22 8.63 -13.93 -28.24
N GLY A 23 9.15 -12.79 -28.71
CA GLY A 23 8.78 -11.47 -28.20
C GLY A 23 7.28 -11.20 -28.31
N THR A 24 6.70 -11.39 -29.49
CA THR A 24 5.26 -11.21 -29.73
C THR A 24 4.41 -12.16 -28.88
N ILE A 25 4.84 -13.42 -28.73
CA ILE A 25 4.16 -14.39 -27.87
C ILE A 25 4.22 -13.97 -26.40
N ALA A 26 5.37 -13.49 -25.94
CA ALA A 26 5.54 -13.04 -24.56
C ALA A 26 4.61 -11.86 -24.25
N GLU A 27 4.48 -10.89 -25.15
CA GLU A 27 3.53 -9.78 -25.03
C GLU A 27 2.09 -10.28 -24.96
N TYR A 28 1.70 -11.18 -25.86
CA TYR A 28 0.37 -11.79 -25.86
C TYR A 28 0.04 -12.48 -24.53
N PHE A 29 0.97 -13.28 -23.98
CA PHE A 29 0.73 -13.94 -22.70
C PHE A 29 0.68 -12.98 -21.51
N LEU A 30 1.44 -11.87 -21.54
CA LEU A 30 1.33 -10.84 -20.52
C LEU A 30 -0.07 -10.21 -20.51
N ASP A 31 -0.60 -9.87 -21.67
CA ASP A 31 -1.93 -9.28 -21.78
C ASP A 31 -3.03 -10.26 -21.39
N LEU A 32 -2.95 -11.52 -21.84
CA LEU A 32 -3.90 -12.56 -21.44
C LEU A 32 -3.91 -12.81 -19.92
N ASN A 33 -2.73 -12.78 -19.29
CA ASN A 33 -2.62 -12.93 -17.83
C ASN A 33 -3.19 -11.71 -17.08
N ARG A 34 -3.02 -10.50 -17.62
CA ARG A 34 -3.65 -9.28 -17.08
C ARG A 34 -5.16 -9.37 -17.13
N GLU A 35 -5.73 -9.77 -18.26
CA GLU A 35 -7.18 -9.94 -18.42
C GLU A 35 -7.74 -10.91 -17.38
N ARG A 36 -7.15 -12.10 -17.24
CA ARG A 36 -7.54 -13.09 -16.24
C ARG A 36 -7.45 -12.56 -14.81
N THR A 37 -6.42 -11.77 -14.52
CA THR A 37 -6.26 -11.17 -13.19
C THR A 37 -7.39 -10.18 -12.90
N ILE A 38 -7.75 -9.36 -13.89
CA ILE A 38 -8.85 -8.39 -13.78
C ILE A 38 -10.18 -9.12 -13.57
N GLU A 39 -10.44 -10.19 -14.32
CA GLU A 39 -11.64 -11.03 -14.14
C GLU A 39 -11.70 -11.64 -12.73
N GLY A 40 -10.57 -12.19 -12.25
CA GLY A 40 -10.46 -12.71 -10.90
C GLY A 40 -10.73 -11.66 -9.83
N LEU A 41 -10.20 -10.44 -10.00
CA LEU A 41 -10.45 -9.30 -9.12
C LEU A 41 -11.92 -8.87 -9.15
N ARG A 42 -12.55 -8.81 -10.33
CA ARG A 42 -13.99 -8.52 -10.48
C ARG A 42 -14.84 -9.57 -9.77
N ALA A 43 -14.54 -10.85 -9.94
CA ALA A 43 -15.24 -11.94 -9.26
C ALA A 43 -15.03 -11.90 -7.73
N ALA A 44 -13.83 -11.53 -7.26
CA ALA A 44 -13.57 -11.33 -5.83
C ALA A 44 -14.35 -10.13 -5.27
N ALA A 45 -14.41 -9.02 -6.00
CA ALA A 45 -15.16 -7.83 -5.64
C ALA A 45 -16.68 -8.10 -5.59
N ALA A 46 -17.21 -8.87 -6.56
CA ALA A 46 -18.62 -9.30 -6.57
C ALA A 46 -18.98 -10.16 -5.35
N ARG A 47 -18.01 -10.92 -4.81
CA ARG A 47 -18.15 -11.67 -3.55
C ARG A 47 -17.96 -10.81 -2.29
N GLY A 48 -17.82 -9.48 -2.44
CA GLY A 48 -17.68 -8.54 -1.33
C GLY A 48 -16.25 -8.39 -0.80
N ARG A 49 -15.24 -9.03 -1.41
CA ARG A 49 -13.85 -8.90 -0.95
C ARG A 49 -13.30 -7.53 -1.36
N LYS A 50 -13.02 -6.67 -0.39
CA LYS A 50 -12.26 -5.42 -0.59
C LYS A 50 -10.77 -5.74 -0.61
N GLY A 51 -10.15 -5.64 -1.78
CA GLY A 51 -8.69 -5.76 -1.94
C GLY A 51 -7.93 -4.59 -1.30
N GLY A 52 -6.60 -4.62 -1.39
CA GLY A 52 -5.72 -3.57 -0.87
C GLY A 52 -5.16 -3.86 0.53
N ARG A 53 -4.40 -2.90 1.07
CA ARG A 53 -3.78 -3.01 2.39
C ARG A 53 -4.86 -2.96 3.48
N PRO A 54 -4.89 -3.91 4.44
CA PRO A 54 -5.86 -3.87 5.53
C PRO A 54 -5.69 -2.59 6.35
N ARG A 55 -6.82 -2.07 6.84
CA ARG A 55 -6.81 -0.95 7.79
C ARG A 55 -6.07 -1.35 9.06
N LYS A 56 -5.27 -0.43 9.58
CA LYS A 56 -4.50 -0.60 10.81
C LYS A 56 -5.34 -0.41 12.08
N LEU A 57 -6.46 0.31 11.97
CA LEU A 57 -7.36 0.63 13.08
C LEU A 57 -8.76 0.10 12.74
N ALA A 58 -9.38 -0.57 13.71
CA ALA A 58 -10.79 -0.97 13.64
C ALA A 58 -11.71 0.23 13.90
N ASP A 59 -13.00 0.09 13.61
CA ASP A 59 -13.97 1.18 13.82
C ASP A 59 -14.13 1.55 15.31
N GLU A 60 -13.93 0.57 16.20
CA GLU A 60 -13.87 0.74 17.65
C GLU A 60 -12.66 1.61 18.06
N ASP A 61 -11.48 1.33 17.52
CA ASP A 61 -10.26 2.12 17.77
C ASP A 61 -10.46 3.58 17.33
N LEU A 62 -11.15 3.79 16.21
CA LEU A 62 -11.48 5.13 15.72
C LEU A 62 -12.47 5.84 16.65
N ALA A 63 -13.41 5.13 17.27
CA ALA A 63 -14.33 5.71 18.26
C ALA A 63 -13.58 6.12 19.53
N VAL A 64 -12.68 5.27 20.04
CA VAL A 64 -11.82 5.57 21.18
C VAL A 64 -10.91 6.76 20.88
N ALA A 65 -10.29 6.79 19.69
CA ALA A 65 -9.46 7.91 19.25
C ALA A 65 -10.24 9.24 19.22
N ARG A 66 -11.48 9.23 18.72
CA ARG A 66 -12.37 10.40 18.71
C ARG A 66 -12.70 10.87 20.12
N ALA A 67 -12.95 9.96 21.06
CA ALA A 67 -13.21 10.31 22.46
C ALA A 67 -11.98 10.95 23.12
N LEU A 68 -10.79 10.36 22.94
CA LEU A 68 -9.54 10.90 23.47
C LEU A 68 -9.15 12.25 22.82
N LEU A 69 -9.56 12.48 21.57
CA LEU A 69 -9.42 13.76 20.89
C LEU A 69 -10.38 14.85 21.39
N ARG A 70 -11.39 14.53 22.20
CA ARG A 70 -12.24 15.56 22.85
C ARG A 70 -11.56 16.15 24.08
N ASP A 71 -10.70 15.37 24.74
CA ASP A 71 -9.90 15.85 25.85
C ASP A 71 -8.71 16.68 25.31
N PRO A 72 -8.59 17.98 25.66
CA PRO A 72 -7.51 18.83 25.24
C PRO A 72 -6.21 18.59 26.03
N THR A 73 -6.19 17.75 27.06
CA THR A 73 -4.99 17.50 27.87
C THR A 73 -4.11 16.38 27.32
N ILE A 74 -4.67 15.49 26.48
CA ILE A 74 -3.97 14.30 25.99
C ILE A 74 -3.26 14.62 24.66
N PRO A 75 -1.92 14.47 24.57
CA PRO A 75 -1.19 14.74 23.35
C PRO A 75 -1.42 13.63 22.30
N VAL A 76 -1.47 14.02 21.03
CA VAL A 76 -1.70 13.11 19.90
C VAL A 76 -0.67 11.98 19.83
N ALA A 77 0.57 12.25 20.26
CA ALA A 77 1.63 11.24 20.31
C ALA A 77 1.29 10.09 21.27
N GLN A 78 0.70 10.40 22.42
CA GLN A 78 0.30 9.39 23.41
C GLN A 78 -0.92 8.60 22.94
N ILE A 79 -1.88 9.26 22.27
CA ILE A 79 -3.05 8.58 21.67
C ILE A 79 -2.59 7.60 20.59
N ALA A 80 -1.72 8.03 19.67
CA ALA A 80 -1.19 7.18 18.62
C ALA A 80 -0.40 5.98 19.19
N GLY A 81 0.40 6.20 20.24
CA GLY A 81 1.13 5.15 20.95
C GLY A 81 0.20 4.12 21.59
N ARG A 82 -0.88 4.54 22.25
CA ARG A 82 -1.89 3.65 22.83
C ARG A 82 -2.60 2.80 21.77
N LEU A 83 -2.79 3.34 20.58
CA LEU A 83 -3.42 2.65 19.45
C LEU A 83 -2.43 1.85 18.59
N GLY A 84 -1.14 1.80 18.95
CA GLY A 84 -0.13 1.04 18.23
C GLY A 84 0.16 1.52 16.80
N VAL A 85 -0.14 2.79 16.49
CA VAL A 85 0.06 3.38 15.16
C VAL A 85 1.04 4.55 15.20
N SER A 86 1.75 4.79 14.09
CA SER A 86 2.62 5.97 13.98
C SER A 86 1.79 7.25 13.98
N ARG A 87 2.39 8.37 14.42
CA ARG A 87 1.76 9.71 14.31
C ARG A 87 1.31 10.03 12.88
N THR A 88 2.13 9.64 11.89
CA THR A 88 1.80 9.79 10.47
C THR A 88 0.53 9.03 10.10
N THR A 89 0.43 7.76 10.51
CA THR A 89 -0.77 6.94 10.29
C THR A 89 -1.98 7.56 11.00
N PHE A 90 -1.81 8.03 12.23
CA PHE A 90 -2.88 8.67 12.99
C PHE A 90 -3.43 9.93 12.28
N TYR A 91 -2.57 10.79 11.76
CA TYR A 91 -3.00 11.98 11.00
C TYR A 91 -3.69 11.65 9.67
N THR A 92 -3.43 10.48 9.07
CA THR A 92 -4.18 10.02 7.90
C THR A 92 -5.65 9.72 8.26
N TYR A 93 -5.93 9.22 9.46
CA TYR A 93 -7.29 8.99 9.93
C TYR A 93 -7.94 10.25 10.52
N PHE A 94 -7.15 11.14 11.13
CA PHE A 94 -7.63 12.39 11.76
C PHE A 94 -6.83 13.61 11.29
N PRO A 95 -7.09 14.14 10.07
CA PRO A 95 -6.40 15.33 9.56
C PRO A 95 -6.54 16.55 10.48
N GLN A 96 -7.70 16.72 11.11
CA GLN A 96 -8.00 17.80 12.06
C GLN A 96 -7.12 17.78 13.31
N ALA A 97 -6.57 16.62 13.68
CA ALA A 97 -5.65 16.53 14.82
C ALA A 97 -4.31 17.21 14.54
N ARG A 98 -3.96 17.43 13.26
CA ARG A 98 -2.74 18.14 12.85
C ARG A 98 -2.78 19.61 13.26
N THR A 99 -3.92 20.26 13.07
CA THR A 99 -4.13 21.67 13.45
C THR A 99 -4.11 21.84 14.98
N ARG A 100 -4.66 20.87 15.72
CA ARG A 100 -4.61 20.84 17.19
C ARG A 100 -3.19 20.64 17.74
N GLY A 101 -2.38 19.81 17.07
CA GLY A 101 -0.99 19.57 17.46
C GLY A 101 -0.09 20.82 17.31
N LEU A 102 -0.42 21.72 16.38
CA LEU A 102 0.29 22.99 16.19
C LEU A 102 0.02 23.99 17.33
N THR A 103 -1.17 23.95 17.93
CA THR A 103 -1.53 24.80 19.08
C THR A 103 -1.06 24.21 20.43
N GLN A 104 -0.80 22.90 20.50
CA GLN A 104 -0.30 22.20 21.70
C GLN A 104 1.25 22.11 21.78
N GLY A 105 1.98 22.69 20.83
CA GLY A 105 3.44 22.59 20.74
C GLY A 105 4.25 23.32 21.82
N ALA A 106 3.63 23.80 22.91
CA ALA A 106 4.30 24.59 23.95
C ALA A 106 4.49 23.87 25.30
N ASP A 107 4.00 22.63 25.49
CA ASP A 107 4.23 21.91 26.76
C ASP A 107 4.66 20.47 26.50
N LYS A 108 5.97 20.25 26.63
CA LYS A 108 6.61 18.95 26.62
C LYS A 108 6.92 18.62 28.09
N PRO A 109 6.19 17.73 28.77
CA PRO A 109 6.70 17.20 30.02
C PRO A 109 7.89 16.30 29.66
N ALA A 110 9.03 16.60 30.29
CA ALA A 110 10.23 15.78 30.22
C ALA A 110 9.87 14.34 30.63
N LEU A 111 10.29 13.37 29.82
CA LEU A 111 10.32 11.97 30.23
C LEU A 111 11.33 11.84 31.38
N PRO A 112 10.97 11.26 32.54
CA PRO A 112 11.98 10.78 33.48
C PRO A 112 12.71 9.57 32.88
N GLY A 113 13.98 9.44 33.26
CA GLY A 113 15.02 8.59 32.65
C GLY A 113 14.76 7.09 32.63
#